data_AF-X1J0D2-F1
#
_entry.id   AF-X1J0D2-F1
#
_cell.length_a   1.000
_cell.length_b   1.000
_cell.length_c   1.000
_cell.angle_alpha   90.00
_cell.angle_beta   90.00
_cell.angle_gamma   90.00
#
_symmetry.space_group_name_H-M   'P 1'
#
loop_
_entity.id
_entity.type
_entity.pdbx_description
1 polymer ?
#
loop_
_entity_poly.entity_id
_entity_poly.type
_entity_poly.pdbx_seq_one_letter_code
_entity_poly.pdbx_strand_id
1 'polypeptide(L)' 'MLVAELYYNAAELETIYSLLVIKNGYLIAEDYFNEGSVDQKDRLQSVTKSYTSALVGIALEQGYLSSVDQKMLD' A
#
# COMPACT_ATOMS: atom_id res chain seq x y z
N MET A 1 2.74 0.72 25.60
CA MET A 1 2.40 -0.39 24.68
C MET A 1 2.46 0.21 23.27
N LEU A 2 3.55 0.00 22.53
CA LEU A 2 3.91 0.79 21.32
C LEU A 2 2.81 0.82 20.25
N VAL A 3 2.08 -0.29 20.07
CA VAL A 3 0.97 -0.35 19.12
C VAL A 3 -0.18 0.56 19.57
N ALA A 4 -0.59 0.54 20.84
CA ALA A 4 -1.65 1.45 21.30
C ALA A 4 -1.26 2.93 21.19
N GLU A 5 0.00 3.26 21.46
CA GLU A 5 0.50 4.63 21.29
C GLU A 5 0.48 5.08 19.82
N LEU A 6 0.83 4.20 18.89
CA LEU A 6 0.70 4.45 17.45
C LEU A 6 -0.74 4.80 17.06
N TYR A 7 -1.72 4.05 17.57
CA TYR A 7 -3.14 4.28 17.26
C TYR A 7 -3.69 5.54 17.94
N TYR A 8 -3.26 5.82 19.17
CA TYR A 8 -3.58 7.08 19.84
C TYR A 8 -3.10 8.28 19.00
N ASN A 9 -1.86 8.23 18.50
CA ASN A 9 -1.32 9.29 17.64
C ASN A 9 -2.01 9.35 16.28
N ALA A 10 -2.43 8.22 15.72
CA ALA A 10 -3.18 8.17 14.47
C ALA A 10 -4.56 8.84 14.60
N ALA A 11 -5.24 8.66 15.73
CA ALA A 11 -6.54 9.26 15.99
C ALA A 11 -6.52 10.80 15.98
N GLU A 12 -5.37 11.41 16.28
CA GLU A 12 -5.19 12.88 16.24
C GLU A 12 -4.95 13.43 14.82
N LEU A 13 -4.77 12.58 13.81
CA LEU A 13 -4.57 13.01 12.42
C LEU A 13 -5.90 13.13 11.69
N GLU A 14 -6.25 14.34 11.25
CA GLU A 14 -7.50 14.61 10.52
C GLU A 14 -7.57 13.97 9.12
N THR A 15 -6.45 13.47 8.59
CA THR A 15 -6.34 13.00 7.19
C THR A 15 -6.07 11.51 7.06
N ILE A 16 -5.98 10.77 8.17
CA ILE A 16 -5.89 9.32 8.13
C ILE A 16 -7.30 8.73 8.18
N TYR A 17 -7.60 7.73 7.35
CA TYR A 17 -8.92 7.08 7.33
C TYR A 17 -8.88 5.65 7.86
N SER A 18 -7.72 5.00 7.77
CA SER A 18 -7.52 3.65 8.27
C SER A 18 -6.05 3.41 8.62
N LEU A 19 -5.80 2.58 9.63
CA LEU A 19 -4.48 2.04 9.93
C LEU A 19 -4.60 0.56 10.27
N LEU A 20 -3.88 -0.28 9.53
CA LEU A 20 -3.85 -1.72 9.71
C LEU A 20 -2.41 -2.18 9.95
N VAL A 21 -2.20 -3.08 10.91
CA VAL A 21 -0.88 -3.65 11.21
C VAL A 21 -0.92 -5.16 11.00
N ILE A 22 -0.14 -5.63 10.03
CA ILE A 22 0.00 -7.04 9.69
C ILE A 22 1.38 -7.53 10.16
N LYS A 23 1.41 -8.65 10.87
CA LYS A 23 2.65 -9.32 11.29
C LYS A 23 2.55 -10.82 11.03
N ASN A 24 3.56 -11.37 10.36
CA ASN A 24 3.65 -12.81 10.05
C ASN A 24 2.40 -13.35 9.32
N GLY A 25 1.78 -12.54 8.45
CA GLY A 25 0.57 -12.92 7.72
C GLY A 25 -0.74 -12.75 8.49
N TYR A 26 -0.71 -12.27 9.75
CA TYR A 26 -1.89 -12.03 10.56
C TYR A 26 -2.14 -10.54 10.75
N LEU A 27 -3.40 -10.12 10.64
CA LEU A 27 -3.84 -8.81 11.08
C LEU A 27 -3.87 -8.79 12.60
N ILE A 28 -3.00 -7.99 13.22
CA ILE A 28 -2.82 -7.96 14.68
C ILE A 28 -3.40 -6.71 15.33
N ALA A 29 -3.74 -5.69 14.53
CA ALA A 29 -4.46 -4.50 14.93
C ALA A 29 -5.03 -3.81 13.69
N GLU A 30 -6.22 -3.23 13.82
CA GLU A 30 -6.82 -2.32 12.83
C GLU A 30 -7.71 -1.30 13.54
N ASP A 31 -7.85 -0.12 12.95
CA ASP A 31 -8.80 0.90 13.36
C ASP A 31 -9.05 1.87 12.19
N TYR A 32 -10.19 2.56 12.27
CA TYR A 32 -10.69 3.45 11.23
C TYR A 32 -11.02 4.81 11.84
N PHE A 33 -10.66 5.87 11.13
CA PHE A 33 -10.71 7.24 11.63
C PHE A 33 -11.41 8.15 10.62
N ASN A 34 -11.87 9.32 11.04
CA ASN A 34 -12.43 10.34 10.15
C ASN A 34 -13.49 9.79 9.17
N GLU A 35 -14.45 9.01 9.69
CA GLU A 35 -15.52 8.32 8.94
C GLU A 35 -15.05 7.21 7.98
N GLY A 36 -13.76 6.85 8.03
CA GLY A 36 -13.22 5.69 7.34
C GLY A 36 -13.92 4.40 7.73
N SER A 37 -13.94 3.45 6.82
CA SER A 37 -14.53 2.12 7.06
C SER A 37 -13.84 1.06 6.21
N VAL A 38 -14.06 -0.21 6.56
CA VAL A 38 -13.50 -1.37 5.84
C VAL A 38 -13.90 -1.42 4.36
N ASP A 39 -15.11 -0.93 4.03
CA ASP A 39 -15.66 -0.95 2.68
C ASP A 39 -15.34 0.34 1.88
N GLN A 40 -14.70 1.32 2.52
CA GLN A 40 -14.31 2.56 1.87
C GLN A 40 -13.12 2.36 0.95
N LYS A 41 -13.21 2.92 -0.27
CA LYS A 41 -12.10 2.98 -1.22
C LYS A 41 -11.39 4.31 -1.10
N ASP A 42 -10.13 4.28 -0.69
CA ASP A 42 -9.28 5.47 -0.65
C ASP A 42 -8.46 5.65 -1.93
N ARG A 43 -8.07 6.89 -2.20
CA ARG A 43 -7.14 7.19 -3.30
C ARG A 43 -5.71 6.82 -2.86
N LEU A 44 -5.19 5.75 -3.44
CA LEU A 44 -3.84 5.22 -3.16
C LEU A 44 -2.69 6.09 -3.66
N GLN A 45 -2.97 7.12 -4.49
CA GLN A 45 -1.96 8.02 -5.05
C GLN A 45 -0.78 7.24 -5.68
N SER A 46 0.45 7.51 -5.25
CA SER A 46 1.65 6.86 -5.81
C SER A 46 1.84 5.40 -5.42
N VAL A 47 1.08 4.86 -4.44
CA VAL A 47 1.16 3.43 -4.08
C VAL A 47 0.80 2.54 -5.28
N THR A 48 -0.05 3.02 -6.20
CA THR A 48 -0.37 2.33 -7.46
C THR A 48 0.88 1.98 -8.29
N LYS A 49 1.97 2.76 -8.19
CA LYS A 49 3.21 2.49 -8.92
C LYS A 49 3.89 1.19 -8.50
N SER A 50 3.72 0.74 -7.25
CA SER A 50 4.23 -0.55 -6.79
C SER A 50 3.55 -1.71 -7.53
N TYR A 51 2.25 -1.61 -7.80
CA TYR A 51 1.53 -2.59 -8.62
C TYR A 51 2.03 -2.56 -10.07
N THR A 52 2.21 -1.38 -10.65
CA THR A 52 2.78 -1.24 -11.99
C THR A 52 4.18 -1.86 -12.07
N SER A 53 5.03 -1.63 -11.07
CA SER A 53 6.38 -2.21 -11.00
C SER A 53 6.34 -3.74 -10.89
N ALA A 54 5.43 -4.30 -10.09
CA ALA A 54 5.25 -5.75 -10.00
C ALA A 54 4.80 -6.35 -11.35
N LEU A 55 3.87 -5.69 -12.04
CA LEU A 55 3.43 -6.10 -13.38
C LEU A 55 4.55 -6.03 -14.42
N VAL A 56 5.44 -5.02 -14.35
CA VAL A 56 6.65 -4.97 -15.18
C VAL A 56 7.57 -6.16 -14.89
N GLY A 57 7.75 -6.54 -13.62
CA GLY A 57 8.50 -7.74 -13.25
C GLY A 57 7.92 -9.03 -13.85
N ILE A 58 6.59 -9.17 -13.81
CA ILE A 58 5.89 -10.30 -14.44
C ILE A 58 6.08 -10.28 -15.97
N ALA A 59 6.03 -9.10 -16.60
CA ALA A 59 6.23 -8.97 -18.04
C ALA A 59 7.65 -9.35 -18.48
N LEU A 60 8.66 -9.04 -17.67
CA LEU A 60 10.05 -9.50 -17.87
C LEU A 60 10.14 -11.03 -17.75
N GLU A 61 9.54 -11.63 -16.72
CA GLU A 61 9.52 -13.09 -16.54
C GLU A 61 8.84 -13.81 -17.72
N GLN A 62 7.78 -13.22 -18.28
CA GLN A 62 7.05 -13.75 -19.43
C GLN A 62 7.72 -13.45 -20.78
N GLY A 63 8.84 -12.71 -20.80
CA GLY A 63 9.58 -12.38 -22.03
C GLY A 63 8.94 -11.30 -22.90
N TYR A 64 7.95 -10.54 -22.39
CA TYR A 64 7.37 -9.39 -23.10
C TYR A 64 8.29 -8.16 -23.10
N LEU A 65 9.17 -8.07 -22.11
CA LEU A 65 10.25 -7.08 -22.05
C LEU A 65 11.58 -7.84 -22.00
N SER A 66 12.60 -7.32 -22.70
CA SER A 66 13.90 -7.99 -22.80
C SER A 66 14.81 -7.71 -21.60
N SER A 67 14.71 -6.51 -21.02
CA SER A 67 15.50 -6.06 -19.87
C SER A 67 14.87 -4.80 -19.27
N VAL A 68 15.24 -4.49 -18.02
CA VAL A 68 14.99 -3.16 -17.41
C VAL A 68 15.70 -2.03 -18.14
N ASP A 69 16.77 -2.34 -18.89
CA ASP A 69 17.52 -1.39 -19.71
C ASP A 69 16.98 -1.29 -21.15
N GLN A 70 15.87 -1.97 -21.45
CA GLN A 70 15.23 -1.86 -22.76
C GLN A 70 14.85 -0.40 -23.01
N LYS A 71 15.40 0.18 -24.08
CA LYS A 71 15.04 1.54 -24.48
C LYS A 71 13.56 1.60 -24.89
N MET A 72 12.91 2.71 -24.53
CA MET A 72 11.55 3.00 -24.98
C MET A 72 11.48 3.31 -26.48
N LEU A 73 12.52 3.94 -27.02
CA LEU A 73 12.73 4.30 -28.42
C LEU A 73 14.22 4.16 -28.75
N ASP A 74 14.57 3.92 -30.01
CA ASP A 74 15.96 3.74 -30.46
C ASP A 74 16.88 4.93 -30.16
#